data_AF-A0A2M8FE52-F1
#
_entry.id   AF-A0A2M8FE52-F1
#
_cell.length_a   1.000
_cell.length_b   1.000
_cell.length_c   1.000
_cell.angle_alpha   90.00
_cell.angle_beta   90.00
_cell.angle_gamma   90.00
#
_symmetry.space_group_name_H-M   'P 1'
#
loop_
_entity.id
_entity.type
_entity.pdbx_description
1 polymer ?
#
loop_
_entity_poly.entity_id
_entity_poly.type
_entity_poly.pdbx_seq_one_letter_code
_entity_poly.pdbx_strand_id
1 'polypeptide(L)' 'MYYIVGLGNPGEKYQNTRHNIGWMVLDILVSRAGLPPAVLSARYSGKV' A
#
# COMPACT_ATOMS: atom_id res chain seq x y z
N MET A 1 12.81 12.37 12.79
CA MET A 1 12.59 11.42 11.69
C MET A 1 11.09 11.17 11.60
N TYR A 2 10.52 11.15 10.40
CA TYR A 2 9.09 10.92 10.20
C TYR A 2 8.87 9.66 9.37
N TYR A 3 7.80 8.93 9.70
CA TYR A 3 7.35 7.75 8.97
C TYR A 3 5.95 8.01 8.42
N ILE A 4 5.74 7.60 7.17
CA ILE A 4 4.43 7.65 6.52
C ILE A 4 4.01 6.21 6.31
N VAL A 5 2.85 5.83 6.84
CA VAL A 5 2.33 4.46 6.79
C VAL A 5 0.91 4.47 6.24
N GLY A 6 0.63 3.60 5.27
CA GLY A 6 -0.70 3.35 4.75
C GLY A 6 -1.25 2.06 5.35
N LEU A 7 -2.40 2.13 6.01
CA LEU A 7 -3.09 0.96 6.54
C LEU A 7 -4.01 0.34 5.47
N GLY A 8 -4.23 -0.97 5.57
CA GLY A 8 -5.07 -1.74 4.67
C GLY A 8 -5.09 -3.23 5.02
N ASN A 9 -5.99 -3.97 4.39
CA ASN A 9 -6.15 -5.42 4.54
C ASN A 9 -5.44 -6.18 3.42
N PRO A 10 -4.66 -7.23 3.74
CA PRO A 10 -3.93 -8.02 2.75
C PRO A 10 -4.80 -8.99 1.96
N GLY A 11 -4.44 -9.18 0.69
CA GLY A 11 -5.10 -10.10 -0.24
C GLY A 11 -5.90 -9.37 -1.32
N GLU A 12 -5.96 -9.97 -2.52
CA GLU A 12 -6.56 -9.35 -3.72
C GLU A 12 -8.02 -8.94 -3.52
N LYS A 13 -8.79 -9.73 -2.74
CA LYS A 13 -10.21 -9.43 -2.45
C LYS A 13 -10.45 -8.08 -1.77
N TYR A 14 -9.43 -7.48 -1.14
CA TYR A 14 -9.57 -6.19 -0.46
C TYR A 14 -9.05 -5.00 -1.26
N GLN A 15 -8.48 -5.22 -2.46
CA GLN A 15 -7.75 -4.21 -3.24
C GLN A 15 -8.53 -2.90 -3.40
N ASN A 16 -9.84 -2.98 -3.67
CA ASN A 16 -10.70 -1.83 -3.94
C ASN A 16 -11.67 -1.51 -2.79
N THR A 17 -11.34 -1.91 -1.56
CA THR A 17 -12.15 -1.57 -0.38
C THR A 17 -11.72 -0.22 0.19
N ARG A 18 -12.66 0.51 0.82
CA ARG A 18 -12.36 1.78 1.50
C ARG A 18 -11.27 1.65 2.57
N HIS A 19 -11.14 0.47 3.17
CA HIS A 19 -10.13 0.17 4.18
C HIS A 19 -8.69 0.21 3.62
N ASN A 20 -8.52 0.09 2.30
CA ASN A 20 -7.21 0.09 1.63
C ASN A 20 -6.86 1.46 1.03
N ILE A 21 -7.61 2.52 1.36
CA ILE A 21 -7.33 3.88 0.88
C ILE A 21 -5.93 4.37 1.28
N GLY A 22 -5.44 3.97 2.46
CA GLY A 22 -4.09 4.30 2.90
C GLY A 22 -3.03 3.73 1.96
N TRP A 23 -3.23 2.53 1.46
CA TRP A 23 -2.34 1.93 0.47
C TRP A 23 -2.44 2.61 -0.91
N MET A 24 -3.64 2.96 -1.35
CA MET A 24 -3.83 3.70 -2.62
C MET A 24 -3.15 5.07 -2.59
N VAL A 25 -3.21 5.77 -1.45
CA VAL A 25 -2.51 7.05 -1.26
C VAL A 25 -1.00 6.86 -1.35
N LEU A 26 -0.45 5.82 -0.72
CA LEU A 26 0.99 5.52 -0.81
C LEU A 26 1.43 5.26 -2.26
N ASP A 27 0.64 4.51 -3.04
CA ASP A 27 0.96 4.23 -4.45
C ASP A 27 1.09 5.54 -5.26
N ILE A 28 0.14 6.46 -5.06
CA ILE A 28 0.14 7.78 -5.71
C ILE A 28 1.33 8.63 -5.23
N LEU A 29 1.63 8.63 -3.93
CA LEU A 29 2.73 9.40 -3.36
C LEU A 29 4.08 8.93 -3.89
N VAL A 30 4.33 7.62 -3.91
CA VAL A 30 5.55 7.02 -4.46
C VAL A 30 5.71 7.37 -5.93
N SER A 31 4.64 7.20 -6.71
CA SER A 31 4.62 7.54 -8.14
C SER A 31 4.94 9.02 -8.40
N ARG A 32 4.26 9.93 -7.68
CA ARG A 32 4.46 11.38 -7.83
C ARG A 32 5.83 11.86 -7.34
N ALA A 33 6.40 11.18 -6.35
CA ALA A 33 7.73 11.50 -5.83
C ALA A 33 8.86 10.94 -6.69
N GLY A 34 8.57 10.18 -7.76
CA GLY A 34 9.58 9.51 -8.58
C GLY A 34 10.39 8.46 -7.81
N LEU A 35 9.82 7.93 -6.72
CA LEU A 35 10.45 6.90 -5.91
C LEU A 35 10.24 5.52 -6.57
N PRO A 36 11.19 4.59 -6.41
CA PRO A 36 11.00 3.24 -6.90
C PRO A 36 9.74 2.62 -6.25
N PRO A 37 8.95 1.83 -7.01
CA PRO A 37 7.78 1.17 -6.47
C PRO A 37 8.18 0.36 -5.24
N ALA A 38 7.40 0.50 -4.16
CA ALA A 38 7.67 -0.20 -2.93
C ALA A 38 7.79 -1.71 -3.22
N VAL A 39 8.85 -2.35 -2.71
CA VAL A 39 9.03 -3.81 -2.79
C VAL A 39 7.97 -4.45 -1.89
N LEU A 40 6.76 -4.63 -2.42
CA LEU A 40 5.59 -5.12 -1.68
C LEU A 40 5.57 -6.64 -1.70
N SER A 41 6.41 -7.30 -0.90
CA SER A 41 6.35 -8.77 -0.79
C SER A 41 5.13 -9.26 0.03
N ALA A 42 4.42 -8.39 0.76
CA ALA A 42 3.37 -8.79 1.71
C ALA A 42 1.94 -8.26 1.44
N ARG A 43 1.75 -7.25 0.56
CA ARG A 43 0.45 -6.57 0.39
C ARG A 43 -0.68 -7.50 -0.10
N TYR A 44 -0.32 -8.45 -0.96
CA TYR A 44 -1.26 -9.44 -1.52
C TYR A 44 -0.91 -10.88 -1.15
N SER A 45 0.13 -11.10 -0.35
CA SER A 45 0.58 -12.47 -0.05
C SER A 45 -0.40 -13.23 0.84
N GLY A 46 -1.33 -12.54 1.52
CA GLY A 46 -2.36 -13.15 2.36
C GLY A 46 -1.82 -14.02 3.50
N LYS A 47 -0.50 -14.07 3.69
CA LYS A 47 0.17 -14.76 4.78
C LYS A 47 0.15 -13.82 5.96
N VAL A 48 -0.74 -14.12 6.91
CA VAL A 48 -0.57 -13.68 8.30
C VAL A 48 0.63 -14.43 8.87
#